data_AF-A0A1D7VZY9-F1
#
_entry.id   AF-A0A1D7VZY9-F1
#
_cell.length_a   1.000
_cell.length_b   1.000
_cell.length_c   1.000
_cell.angle_alpha   90.00
_cell.angle_beta   90.00
_cell.angle_gamma   90.00
#
_symmetry.space_group_name_H-M   'P 1'
#
loop_
_entity.id
_entity.type
_entity.pdbx_description
1 polymer ?
#
loop_
_entity_poly.entity_id
_entity_poly.type
_entity_poly.pdbx_seq_one_letter_code
_entity_poly.pdbx_strand_id
1 'polypeptide(L)'
;MDALTKAANVSSRTLYKHLGSKTGLTIAVLQARMERFFSTCTASTFDELLTGLERWIEAEGARGCLFLRAQGEADTLGAGAGVSTVIAEYRRRLRELIAHLVVIELGREDDTLSDELLIIFEGATSTASYLGLRAIAAARSAASAVLTKGDPCTC
;
A
#
# COMPACT_ATOMS: atom_id res chain seq x y z
N MET A 1 19.12 -9.86 11.89
CA MET A 1 18.93 -11.31 11.62
C MET A 1 18.53 -12.04 12.88
N ASP A 2 19.23 -11.83 14.01
CA ASP A 2 18.97 -12.53 15.28
C ASP A 2 17.54 -12.38 15.82
N ALA A 3 16.95 -11.18 15.71
CA ALA A 3 15.55 -10.97 16.09
C ALA A 3 14.58 -11.80 15.23
N LEU A 4 14.86 -11.95 13.94
CA LEU A 4 14.02 -12.70 13.00
C LEU A 4 14.13 -14.21 13.23
N THR A 5 15.33 -14.74 13.39
CA THR A 5 15.55 -16.17 13.66
C THR A 5 14.97 -16.59 15.01
N LYS A 6 15.06 -15.70 16.01
CA LYS A 6 14.38 -15.88 17.30
C LYS A 6 12.86 -15.87 17.17
N ALA A 7 12.29 -14.91 16.43
CA ALA A 7 10.85 -14.82 16.22
C ALA A 7 10.29 -16.01 15.42
N ALA A 8 11.03 -16.48 14.42
CA ALA A 8 10.65 -17.61 13.56
C ALA A 8 11.01 -18.98 14.15
N ASN A 9 11.69 -19.02 15.30
CA ASN A 9 12.21 -20.23 15.94
C ASN A 9 13.02 -21.15 14.98
N VAL A 10 13.85 -20.54 14.12
CA VAL A 10 14.70 -21.24 13.14
C VAL A 10 16.10 -20.65 13.12
N SER A 11 17.10 -21.45 12.75
CA SER A 11 18.47 -20.96 12.60
C SER A 11 18.61 -20.03 11.37
N SER A 12 19.62 -19.15 11.38
CA SER A 12 19.97 -18.35 10.20
C SER A 12 20.25 -19.23 8.97
N ARG A 13 20.88 -20.39 9.17
CA ARG A 13 21.15 -21.38 8.12
C ARG A 13 19.84 -21.90 7.50
N THR A 14 18.86 -22.26 8.33
CA THR A 14 17.54 -22.73 7.86
C THR A 14 16.84 -21.63 7.07
N LEU A 15 16.87 -20.39 7.57
CA LEU A 15 16.25 -19.25 6.91
C LEU A 15 16.87 -18.98 5.52
N TYR A 16 18.20 -18.95 5.44
CA TYR A 16 18.91 -18.79 4.16
C TYR A 16 18.75 -19.99 3.22
N LYS A 17 18.59 -21.21 3.75
CA LYS A 17 18.28 -22.38 2.91
C LYS A 17 16.96 -22.21 2.14
N HIS A 18 15.96 -21.57 2.75
CA HIS A 18 14.66 -21.34 2.11
C HIS A 18 14.58 -20.05 1.29
N LEU A 19 15.26 -18.97 1.73
CA LEU A 19 15.10 -17.64 1.15
C LEU A 19 16.32 -17.16 0.35
N GLY A 20 17.41 -17.92 0.38
CA GLY A 20 18.64 -17.69 -0.38
C GLY A 20 19.50 -16.52 0.12
N SER A 21 18.91 -15.35 0.32
CA SER A 21 19.62 -14.11 0.66
C SER A 21 18.75 -13.14 1.45
N LYS A 22 19.37 -12.07 1.99
CA LYS A 22 18.62 -10.96 2.62
C LYS A 22 17.66 -10.30 1.61
N THR A 23 18.09 -10.18 0.36
CA THR A 23 17.25 -9.70 -0.75
C THR A 23 16.05 -10.61 -1.00
N GLY A 24 16.27 -11.93 -1.05
CA GLY A 24 15.20 -12.91 -1.24
C GLY A 24 14.19 -12.87 -0.09
N LEU A 25 14.65 -12.71 1.15
CA LEU A 25 13.78 -12.47 2.30
C LEU A 25 12.97 -11.17 2.15
N THR A 26 13.59 -10.05 1.77
CA THR A 26 12.87 -8.78 1.56
C THR A 26 11.78 -8.91 0.50
N ILE A 27 12.09 -9.54 -0.63
CA ILE A 27 11.14 -9.83 -1.71
C ILE A 27 9.95 -10.64 -1.18
N ALA A 28 10.22 -11.74 -0.47
CA ALA A 28 9.17 -12.60 0.10
C ALA A 28 8.29 -11.85 1.10
N VAL A 29 8.87 -10.99 1.94
CA VAL A 29 8.11 -10.16 2.90
C VAL A 29 7.22 -9.15 2.17
N LEU A 30 7.71 -8.48 1.13
CA LEU A 30 6.93 -7.53 0.34
C LEU A 30 5.79 -8.21 -0.42
N GLN A 31 6.04 -9.38 -1.01
CA GLN A 31 5.01 -10.18 -1.68
C GLN A 31 3.92 -10.60 -0.69
N ALA A 32 4.30 -11.19 0.45
CA ALA A 32 3.35 -11.59 1.47
C ALA A 32 2.56 -10.40 2.04
N ARG A 33 3.19 -9.23 2.19
CA ARG A 33 2.52 -7.98 2.61
C ARG A 33 1.49 -7.53 1.57
N MET A 34 1.87 -7.53 0.29
CA MET A 34 1.00 -7.14 -0.82
C MET A 34 -0.22 -8.07 -0.91
N GLU A 35 0.01 -9.38 -0.92
CA GLU A 35 -1.05 -10.39 -1.00
C GLU A 35 -2.04 -10.24 0.15
N ARG A 36 -1.56 -10.11 1.40
CA ARG A 36 -2.45 -9.90 2.55
C ARG A 36 -3.31 -8.65 2.36
N PHE A 37 -2.69 -7.51 2.03
CA PHE A 37 -3.40 -6.24 1.86
C PHE A 37 -4.55 -6.38 0.87
N PHE A 38 -4.25 -6.83 -0.35
CA PHE A 38 -5.26 -6.96 -1.41
C PHE A 38 -6.28 -8.07 -1.14
N SER A 39 -5.91 -9.15 -0.45
CA SER A 39 -6.87 -10.21 -0.08
C SER A 39 -7.90 -9.74 0.95
N THR A 40 -7.54 -8.78 1.80
CA THR A 40 -8.43 -8.20 2.82
C THR A 40 -9.17 -6.96 2.33
N CYS A 41 -8.79 -6.42 1.17
CA CYS A 41 -9.33 -5.18 0.63
C CYS A 41 -10.47 -5.48 -0.35
N THR A 42 -11.67 -5.72 0.18
CA THR A 42 -12.89 -5.72 -0.62
C THR A 42 -13.51 -4.32 -0.54
N ALA A 43 -13.37 -3.54 -1.61
CA ALA A 43 -13.92 -2.19 -1.69
C ALA A 43 -14.69 -2.03 -3.01
N SER A 44 -15.86 -1.40 -2.93
CA SER A 44 -16.68 -0.99 -4.07
C SER A 44 -16.73 0.54 -4.22
N THR A 45 -16.21 1.28 -3.25
CA THR A 45 -16.00 2.74 -3.30
C THR A 45 -14.62 3.10 -2.77
N PHE A 46 -14.15 4.32 -3.06
CA PHE A 46 -12.90 4.81 -2.47
C PHE A 46 -12.99 4.98 -0.94
N ASP A 47 -14.17 5.31 -0.41
CA ASP A 47 -14.40 5.42 1.04
C ASP A 47 -14.29 4.06 1.75
N GLU A 48 -14.78 2.99 1.12
CA GLU A 48 -14.58 1.62 1.60
C GLU A 48 -13.11 1.20 1.55
N LEU A 49 -12.35 1.62 0.53
CA LEU A 49 -10.91 1.42 0.46
C LEU A 49 -10.19 2.12 1.63
N LEU A 50 -10.57 3.35 1.99
CA LEU A 50 -10.04 4.04 3.17
C LEU A 50 -10.44 3.36 4.48
N THR A 51 -11.64 2.78 4.56
CA THR A 51 -12.06 1.94 5.69
C THR A 51 -11.20 0.68 5.80
N GLY A 52 -10.85 0.06 4.67
CA GLY A 52 -9.90 -1.04 4.63
C GLY A 52 -8.51 -0.64 5.13
N LEU A 53 -8.03 0.55 4.74
CA LEU A 53 -6.75 1.09 5.20
C LEU A 53 -6.74 1.36 6.71
N GLU A 54 -7.84 1.88 7.26
CA GLU A 54 -8.01 2.06 8.71
C GLU A 54 -7.85 0.75 9.47
N ARG A 55 -8.61 -0.29 9.09
CA ARG A 55 -8.51 -1.63 9.68
C ARG A 55 -7.11 -2.23 9.55
N TRP A 56 -6.48 -2.01 8.41
CA TRP A 56 -5.11 -2.45 8.16
C TRP A 56 -4.11 -1.77 9.10
N ILE A 57 -4.25 -0.47 9.33
CA ILE A 57 -3.42 0.29 10.27
C ILE A 57 -3.62 -0.21 11.70
N GLU A 58 -4.85 -0.52 12.10
CA GLU A 58 -5.14 -1.08 13.42
C GLU A 58 -4.51 -2.47 13.61
N ALA A 59 -4.63 -3.34 12.61
CA ALA A 59 -4.13 -4.71 12.68
C ALA A 59 -2.61 -4.81 12.58
N GLU A 60 -2.01 -4.03 11.68
CA GLU A 60 -0.60 -4.18 11.33
C GLU A 60 0.27 -3.04 11.88
N GLY A 61 -0.34 -1.97 12.40
CA GLY A 61 0.32 -0.82 13.00
C GLY A 61 0.59 0.32 12.02
N ALA A 62 0.53 1.54 12.54
CA ALA A 62 0.80 2.78 11.80
C ALA A 62 2.32 3.01 11.61
N ARG A 63 2.94 2.32 10.66
CA ARG A 63 4.40 2.42 10.39
C ARG A 63 4.75 2.97 9.01
N GLY A 64 3.79 3.63 8.36
CA GLY A 64 3.91 4.14 7.00
C GLY A 64 3.84 3.04 5.93
N CYS A 65 4.04 3.42 4.68
CA CYS A 65 4.07 2.48 3.55
C CYS A 65 5.35 1.64 3.58
N LEU A 66 5.22 0.31 3.74
CA LEU A 66 6.36 -0.61 3.73
C LEU A 66 7.11 -0.57 2.39
N PHE A 67 6.39 -0.48 1.27
CA PHE A 67 6.96 -0.45 -0.07
C PHE A 67 7.77 0.81 -0.32
N LEU A 68 7.30 1.98 0.15
CA LEU A 68 8.05 3.23 0.07
C LEU A 68 9.37 3.16 0.85
N ARG A 69 9.33 2.62 2.07
CA ARG A 69 10.54 2.43 2.88
C ARG A 69 11.52 1.46 2.22
N ALA A 70 11.01 0.33 1.70
CA ALA A 70 11.82 -0.65 1.00
C ALA A 70 12.45 -0.08 -0.28
N GLN A 71 11.77 0.81 -1.00
CA GLN A 71 12.33 1.50 -2.16
C GLN A 71 13.58 2.30 -1.78
N GLY A 72 13.52 3.09 -0.69
CA GLY A 72 14.67 3.88 -0.24
C GLY A 72 15.87 3.04 0.20
N GLU A 73 15.63 1.81 0.66
CA GLU A 73 16.69 0.85 1.00
C GLU A 73 17.20 0.06 -0.21
N ALA A 74 16.40 -0.07 -1.28
CA ALA A 74 16.74 -0.88 -2.45
C ALA A 74 18.01 -0.39 -3.16
N ASP A 75 18.21 0.94 -3.21
CA ASP A 75 19.39 1.58 -3.79
C ASP A 75 20.66 1.27 -2.98
N THR A 76 20.53 1.06 -1.66
CA THR A 76 21.66 0.78 -0.76
C THR A 76 22.07 -0.70 -0.79
N LEU A 77 21.14 -1.60 -1.08
CA LEU A 77 21.35 -3.05 -0.92
C LEU A 77 21.92 -3.76 -2.15
N GLY A 78 22.16 -3.07 -3.27
CA GLY A 78 22.58 -3.70 -4.53
C GLY A 78 21.57 -4.75 -5.04
N ALA A 79 20.36 -4.73 -4.49
CA ALA A 79 19.28 -5.70 -4.60
C ALA A 79 18.19 -5.23 -5.60
N GLY A 80 18.52 -4.20 -6.38
CA GLY A 80 17.58 -3.26 -6.95
C GLY A 80 16.53 -3.88 -7.85
N ALA A 81 16.88 -4.85 -8.70
CA ALA A 81 15.95 -5.35 -9.72
C ALA A 81 14.74 -6.08 -9.10
N GLY A 82 14.97 -7.10 -8.27
CA GLY A 82 13.88 -7.92 -7.72
C GLY A 82 12.96 -7.17 -6.74
N VAL A 83 13.54 -6.35 -5.87
CA VAL A 83 12.76 -5.51 -4.93
C VAL A 83 11.94 -4.47 -5.69
N SER A 84 12.54 -3.78 -6.67
CA SER A 84 11.84 -2.79 -7.49
C SER A 84 10.70 -3.41 -8.29
N THR A 85 10.86 -4.64 -8.79
CA THR A 85 9.76 -5.35 -9.48
C THR A 85 8.54 -5.55 -8.58
N VAL A 86 8.73 -6.00 -7.32
CA VAL A 86 7.60 -6.18 -6.39
C VAL A 86 6.96 -4.85 -6.02
N ILE A 87 7.75 -3.79 -5.85
CA ILE A 87 7.23 -2.45 -5.54
C ILE A 87 6.45 -1.88 -6.73
N ALA A 88 6.97 -2.03 -7.96
CA ALA A 88 6.28 -1.62 -9.17
C ALA A 88 4.94 -2.36 -9.33
N GLU A 89 4.93 -3.66 -9.04
CA GLU A 89 3.71 -4.47 -9.08
C GLU A 89 2.67 -4.01 -8.05
N TYR A 90 3.09 -3.74 -6.81
CA TYR A 90 2.19 -3.16 -5.79
C TYR A 90 1.58 -1.84 -6.25
N ARG A 91 2.39 -0.91 -6.77
CA ARG A 91 1.93 0.41 -7.23
C ARG A 91 0.96 0.29 -8.40
N ARG A 92 1.27 -0.59 -9.37
CA ARG A 92 0.41 -0.88 -10.52
C ARG A 92 -0.95 -1.39 -10.05
N ARG A 93 -0.97 -2.43 -9.22
CA ARG A 93 -2.22 -3.01 -8.68
C ARG A 93 -3.04 -2.01 -7.86
N LEU A 94 -2.39 -1.16 -7.07
CA LEU A 94 -3.08 -0.14 -6.29
C LEU A 94 -3.73 0.91 -7.20
N ARG A 95 -3.00 1.39 -8.22
CA ARG A 95 -3.55 2.35 -9.18
C ARG A 95 -4.69 1.76 -10.00
N GLU A 96 -4.58 0.50 -10.42
CA GLU A 96 -5.66 -0.22 -11.12
C GLU A 96 -6.91 -0.39 -10.26
N LEU A 97 -6.74 -0.75 -8.98
CA LEU A 97 -7.85 -0.82 -8.03
C LEU A 97 -8.55 0.54 -7.91
N ILE A 98 -7.79 1.62 -7.71
CA ILE A 98 -8.37 2.97 -7.57
C ILE A 98 -9.06 3.41 -8.86
N ALA A 99 -8.47 3.15 -10.03
CA ALA A 99 -9.10 3.44 -11.33
C ALA A 99 -10.44 2.71 -11.48
N HIS A 100 -10.46 1.44 -11.08
CA HIS A 100 -11.67 0.63 -11.12
C HIS A 100 -12.77 1.20 -10.21
N LEU A 101 -12.40 1.66 -9.00
CA LEU A 101 -13.33 2.33 -8.08
C LEU A 101 -13.88 3.63 -8.68
N VAL A 102 -13.03 4.44 -9.34
CA VAL A 102 -13.48 5.64 -10.06
C VAL A 102 -14.52 5.32 -11.13
N VAL A 103 -14.30 4.26 -11.91
CA VAL A 103 -15.28 3.81 -12.92
C VAL A 103 -16.59 3.37 -12.28
N ILE A 104 -16.55 2.68 -11.14
CA ILE A 104 -17.75 2.29 -10.40
C ILE A 104 -18.51 3.53 -9.90
N GLU A 105 -17.80 4.50 -9.34
CA GLU A 105 -18.42 5.67 -8.70
C GLU A 105 -18.94 6.70 -9.72
N LEU A 106 -18.22 6.94 -10.83
CA LEU A 106 -18.60 7.93 -11.84
C LEU A 106 -19.27 7.35 -13.09
N GLY A 107 -19.23 6.02 -13.28
CA GLY A 107 -19.69 5.38 -14.51
C GLY A 107 -18.79 5.63 -15.74
N ARG A 108 -17.60 6.21 -15.55
CA ARG A 108 -16.63 6.51 -16.62
C ARG A 108 -15.20 6.49 -16.09
N GLU A 109 -14.25 6.33 -16.99
CA GLU A 109 -12.83 6.52 -16.67
C GLU A 109 -12.53 8.01 -16.40
N ASP A 110 -11.64 8.24 -15.44
CA ASP A 110 -11.09 9.56 -15.12
C ASP A 110 -9.68 9.39 -14.55
N ASP A 111 -8.67 9.49 -15.41
CA ASP A 111 -7.27 9.26 -14.99
C ASP A 111 -6.76 10.33 -14.05
N THR A 112 -7.20 11.58 -14.22
CA THR A 112 -6.81 12.68 -13.33
C THR A 112 -7.34 12.44 -11.92
N LEU A 113 -8.64 12.13 -11.80
CA LEU A 113 -9.22 11.81 -10.49
C LEU A 113 -8.58 10.57 -9.88
N SER A 114 -8.30 9.55 -10.68
CA SER A 114 -7.66 8.32 -10.20
C SER A 114 -6.25 8.60 -9.64
N ASP A 115 -5.49 9.49 -10.25
CA ASP A 115 -4.17 9.93 -9.75
C ASP A 115 -4.30 10.78 -8.47
N GLU A 116 -5.28 11.67 -8.40
CA GLU A 116 -5.57 12.46 -7.19
C GLU A 116 -5.92 11.55 -6.00
N LEU A 117 -6.80 10.58 -6.22
CA LEU A 117 -7.18 9.59 -5.21
C LEU A 117 -6.02 8.68 -4.82
N LEU A 118 -5.15 8.28 -5.76
CA LEU A 118 -3.92 7.55 -5.45
C LEU A 118 -3.01 8.36 -4.52
N ILE A 119 -2.79 9.64 -4.81
CA ILE A 119 -1.98 10.54 -3.97
C ILE A 119 -2.59 10.65 -2.57
N ILE A 120 -3.91 10.79 -2.46
CA ILE A 120 -4.62 10.83 -1.18
C ILE A 120 -4.40 9.54 -0.40
N PHE A 121 -4.54 8.37 -1.03
CA PHE A 121 -4.37 7.08 -0.38
C PHE A 121 -2.93 6.85 0.12
N GLU A 122 -1.93 7.10 -0.74
CA GLU A 122 -0.51 6.96 -0.39
C GLU A 122 -0.10 7.98 0.70
N GLY A 123 -0.64 9.20 0.63
CA GLY A 123 -0.48 10.24 1.64
C GLY A 123 -1.06 9.81 2.98
N ALA A 124 -2.27 9.27 3.00
CA ALA A 124 -2.90 8.73 4.21
C ALA A 124 -2.05 7.62 4.83
N THR A 125 -1.63 6.66 3.99
CA THR A 125 -0.79 5.53 4.40
C THR A 125 0.53 5.97 5.02
N SER A 126 1.21 6.95 4.41
CA SER A 126 2.51 7.43 4.86
C SER A 126 2.39 8.27 6.13
N THR A 127 1.45 9.22 6.16
CA THR A 127 1.30 10.18 7.27
C THR A 127 0.64 9.57 8.51
N ALA A 128 -0.07 8.44 8.37
CA ALA A 128 -0.56 7.66 9.51
C ALA A 128 0.56 7.30 10.51
N SER A 129 1.81 7.18 10.05
CA SER A 129 2.96 6.90 10.92
C SER A 129 3.19 7.93 12.04
N TYR A 130 2.71 9.17 11.88
CA TYR A 130 2.82 10.23 12.89
C TYR A 130 1.49 10.92 13.21
N LEU A 131 0.45 10.77 12.38
CA LEU A 131 -0.90 11.27 12.64
C LEU A 131 -1.87 10.19 13.16
N GLY A 132 -1.52 8.91 13.08
CA GLY A 132 -2.43 7.80 13.37
C GLY A 132 -3.69 7.86 12.49
N LEU A 133 -4.83 7.46 13.05
CA LEU A 133 -6.12 7.43 12.33
C LEU A 133 -6.62 8.81 11.89
N ARG A 134 -6.06 9.91 12.41
CA ARG A 134 -6.36 11.26 11.91
C ARG A 134 -5.97 11.44 10.44
N ALA A 135 -4.96 10.71 9.96
CA ALA A 135 -4.60 10.71 8.54
C ALA A 135 -5.75 10.17 7.66
N ILE A 136 -6.47 9.15 8.13
CA ILE A 136 -7.60 8.56 7.41
C ILE A 136 -8.78 9.52 7.35
N ALA A 137 -9.10 10.17 8.48
CA ALA A 137 -10.15 11.19 8.51
C ALA A 137 -9.85 12.35 7.55
N ALA A 138 -8.60 12.83 7.51
CA ALA A 138 -8.17 13.86 6.57
C ALA A 138 -8.25 13.38 5.10
N ALA A 139 -7.87 12.13 4.84
CA ALA A 139 -7.95 11.53 3.51
C ALA A 139 -9.39 11.41 3.01
N ARG A 140 -10.34 10.99 3.86
CA ARG A 140 -11.77 10.95 3.53
C ARG A 140 -12.27 12.35 3.14
N SER A 141 -11.95 13.37 3.94
CA SER A 141 -12.33 14.76 3.62
C SER A 141 -11.75 15.25 2.30
N ALA A 142 -10.48 14.93 2.01
CA ALA A 142 -9.84 15.31 0.74
C ALA A 142 -10.46 14.56 -0.45
N ALA A 143 -10.73 13.26 -0.28
CA ALA A 143 -11.35 12.42 -1.30
C ALA A 143 -12.74 12.92 -1.68
N SER A 144 -13.59 13.25 -0.70
CA SER A 144 -14.91 13.82 -0.97
C SER A 144 -14.81 15.11 -1.79
N ALA A 145 -13.84 15.98 -1.51
CA ALA A 145 -13.68 17.24 -2.22
C ALA A 145 -13.23 17.08 -3.68
N VAL A 146 -12.47 16.04 -4.02
CA VAL A 146 -12.07 15.76 -5.41
C VAL A 146 -13.14 14.99 -6.17
N LEU A 147 -13.84 14.06 -5.51
CA LEU A 147 -14.98 13.34 -6.09
C LEU A 147 -16.09 14.31 -6.52
N THR A 148 -16.40 15.32 -5.71
CA THR A 148 -17.39 16.35 -6.07
C THR A 148 -16.99 17.22 -7.26
N LYS A 149 -15.69 17.34 -7.58
CA LYS A 149 -15.24 18.08 -8.77
C LYS A 149 -15.35 17.23 -10.04
N GLY A 150 -15.23 15.91 -9.90
CA GLY A 150 -15.29 14.95 -10.99
C GLY A 150 -16.72 14.68 -11.49
N ASP A 151 -17.73 15.04 -10.70
CA ASP A 151 -19.14 14.97 -11.07
C ASP A 151 -19.52 16.11 -12.04
N PRO A 152 -19.82 15.82 -13.32
CA PRO A 152 -20.24 16.86 -14.27
C PRO A 152 -21.63 17.44 -13.95
N CYS A 153 -22.32 16.93 -12.92
CA CYS A 153 -23.66 17.36 -12.51
C CYS A 153 -23.69 18.47 -11.46
N THR A 154 -22.55 18.92 -10.93
CA THR A 154 -22.51 20.12 -10.08
C THR A 154 -22.48 21.39 -10.93
N CYS A 155 -23.66 21.83 -11.36
CA CYS A 155 -23.93 23.18 -11.84
C CYS A 155 -24.94 23.89 -10.92
#